data_AF-A0AA41V636-F1
#
_entry.id   AF-A0AA41V636-F1
#
_cell.length_a   1.000
_cell.length_b   1.000
_cell.length_c   1.000
_cell.angle_alpha   90.00
_cell.angle_beta   90.00
_cell.angle_gamma   90.00
#
_symmetry.space_group_name_H-M   'P 1'
#
loop_
_entity.id
_entity.type
_entity.pdbx_description
1 polymer ?
#
loop_
_entity_poly.entity_id
_entity_poly.type
_entity_poly.pdbx_seq_one_letter_code
_entity_poly.pdbx_strand_id
1 'polypeptide(L)'
;MSTDTSRTQVSINNINESNKILRAALISRILLLSLIILWRSLLSPYDTSAILNPNCLSSDSDTSSESLVWPKIGSAIEGSIVWDGVYFIRIAQCGYEYEQTYAFFPLLLIFIYILSRTVFAPLVPIIGYRAVLGLSGYIINNITFLLTVLAAMTLTDGALRSLCIFAPFIAFQAYGYHNLCRGLISDEMRPWCKARVPLVYRFLQGHYWGVGFLKYFQLKQLPNFLLASPILSLALCSIAYYVKLNLAAILYPSGVTGRLNDAQVLEKISSEVFEENPNLRQRKYLSEEQAFSSCLNPVPSEHGKVAPAKSDYASIEVLPFVLHLAFMAATVFFVMHVQ
;
A
#
# COMPACT_ATOMS: atom_id res chain seq x y z
N MET A 1 -17.37 5.98 43.08
CA MET A 1 -17.25 4.51 42.94
C MET A 1 -17.82 3.98 41.62
N SER A 2 -18.67 4.72 40.89
CA SER A 2 -19.23 4.32 39.57
C SER A 2 -18.38 4.74 38.36
N THR A 3 -17.54 5.75 38.49
CA THR A 3 -16.66 6.25 37.41
C THR A 3 -15.50 5.30 37.12
N ASP A 4 -14.95 4.62 38.12
CA ASP A 4 -13.81 3.71 37.98
C ASP A 4 -14.19 2.40 37.26
N THR A 5 -15.39 1.90 37.52
CA THR A 5 -15.93 0.70 36.85
C THR A 5 -16.17 0.95 35.37
N SER A 6 -16.69 2.13 35.00
CA SER A 6 -16.89 2.49 33.59
C SER A 6 -15.57 2.61 32.81
N ARG A 7 -14.54 3.22 33.41
CA ARG A 7 -13.22 3.39 32.79
C ARG A 7 -12.49 2.06 32.63
N THR A 8 -12.62 1.18 33.61
CA THR A 8 -12.06 -0.18 33.59
C THR A 8 -12.74 -1.03 32.53
N GLN A 9 -14.07 -0.94 32.39
CA GLN A 9 -14.82 -1.71 31.41
C GLN A 9 -14.60 -1.23 29.96
N VAL A 10 -14.43 0.08 29.74
CA VAL A 10 -13.99 0.64 28.45
C VAL A 10 -12.57 0.16 28.11
N SER A 11 -11.65 0.18 29.07
CA SER A 11 -10.28 -0.33 28.89
C SER A 11 -10.24 -1.82 28.51
N ILE A 12 -11.00 -2.65 29.22
CA ILE A 12 -11.10 -4.11 28.94
C ILE A 12 -11.71 -4.37 27.56
N ASN A 13 -12.76 -3.64 27.18
CA ASN A 13 -13.37 -3.77 25.85
C ASN A 13 -12.38 -3.37 24.75
N ASN A 14 -11.64 -2.27 24.93
CA ASN A 14 -10.62 -1.83 23.98
C ASN A 14 -9.47 -2.85 23.83
N ILE A 15 -9.04 -3.48 24.92
CA ILE A 15 -8.04 -4.56 24.89
C ILE A 15 -8.58 -5.77 24.13
N ASN A 16 -9.84 -6.14 24.34
CA ASN A 16 -10.44 -7.29 23.67
C ASN A 16 -10.62 -7.07 22.16
N GLU A 17 -11.05 -5.87 21.75
CA GLU A 17 -11.12 -5.50 20.32
C GLU A 17 -9.74 -5.43 19.68
N SER A 18 -8.75 -4.85 20.38
CA SER A 18 -7.35 -4.84 19.91
C SER A 18 -6.79 -6.25 19.69
N ASN A 19 -7.11 -7.18 20.59
CA ASN A 19 -6.69 -8.58 20.47
C ASN A 19 -7.36 -9.30 19.30
N LYS A 20 -8.64 -9.04 19.03
CA LYS A 20 -9.33 -9.58 17.85
C LYS A 20 -8.69 -9.08 16.55
N ILE A 21 -8.40 -7.78 16.49
CA ILE A 21 -7.77 -7.14 15.33
C ILE A 21 -6.36 -7.68 15.11
N LEU A 22 -5.56 -7.82 16.17
CA LEU A 22 -4.22 -8.42 16.09
C LEU A 22 -4.27 -9.87 15.60
N ARG A 23 -5.20 -10.68 16.11
CA ARG A 23 -5.40 -12.07 15.65
C ARG A 23 -5.78 -12.12 14.17
N ALA A 24 -6.72 -11.28 13.73
CA ALA A 24 -7.11 -11.21 12.33
C ALA A 24 -5.92 -10.79 11.45
N ALA A 25 -5.13 -9.81 11.87
CA ALA A 25 -3.93 -9.37 11.16
C ALA A 25 -2.90 -10.51 11.05
N LEU A 26 -2.63 -11.24 12.14
CA LEU A 26 -1.72 -12.39 12.14
C LEU A 26 -2.20 -13.51 11.22
N ILE A 27 -3.48 -13.89 11.30
CA ILE A 27 -4.08 -14.92 10.45
C ILE A 27 -3.99 -14.51 8.98
N SER A 28 -4.34 -13.26 8.65
CA SER A 28 -4.25 -12.74 7.28
C SER A 28 -2.82 -12.82 6.73
N ARG A 29 -1.83 -12.56 7.59
CA ARG A 29 -0.43 -12.57 7.19
C ARG A 29 0.11 -13.98 6.99
N ILE A 30 -0.25 -14.91 7.88
CA ILE A 30 0.09 -16.33 7.72
C ILE A 30 -0.54 -16.85 6.42
N LEU A 31 -1.83 -16.57 6.18
CA LEU A 31 -2.52 -16.98 4.96
C LEU A 31 -1.82 -16.45 3.71
N LEU A 32 -1.44 -15.17 3.69
CA LEU A 32 -0.71 -14.58 2.57
C LEU A 32 0.62 -15.28 2.32
N LEU A 33 1.42 -15.53 3.36
CA LEU A 33 2.71 -16.20 3.24
C LEU A 33 2.54 -17.65 2.76
N SER A 34 1.55 -18.37 3.28
CA SER A 34 1.19 -19.72 2.82
C SER A 34 0.78 -19.72 1.35
N LEU A 35 0.00 -18.74 0.92
CA LEU A 35 -0.44 -18.59 -0.46
C LEU A 35 0.74 -18.29 -1.39
N ILE A 36 1.69 -17.44 -0.98
CA ILE A 36 2.92 -17.16 -1.73
C ILE A 36 3.73 -18.44 -1.92
N ILE A 37 3.91 -19.24 -0.86
CA ILE A 37 4.64 -20.51 -0.92
C ILE A 37 3.92 -21.50 -1.85
N LEU A 38 2.60 -21.61 -1.72
CA LEU A 38 1.77 -22.48 -2.55
C LEU A 38 1.92 -22.13 -4.04
N TRP A 39 1.74 -20.86 -4.41
CA TRP A 39 1.84 -20.45 -5.81
C TRP A 39 3.24 -20.57 -6.38
N ARG A 40 4.29 -20.31 -5.60
CA ARG A 40 5.68 -20.54 -6.03
C ARG A 40 6.02 -22.01 -6.22
N SER A 41 5.31 -22.90 -5.54
CA SER A 41 5.42 -24.35 -5.74
C SER A 41 4.68 -24.81 -7.01
N LEU A 42 3.53 -24.20 -7.31
CA LEU A 42 2.69 -24.58 -8.44
C LEU A 42 3.11 -23.94 -9.77
N LEU A 43 3.65 -22.72 -9.72
CA LEU A 43 3.93 -21.89 -10.89
C LEU A 43 5.35 -21.32 -10.82
N SER A 44 6.04 -21.35 -11.96
CA SER A 44 7.31 -20.66 -12.10
C SER A 44 7.07 -19.14 -12.08
N PRO A 45 7.85 -18.37 -11.31
CA PRO A 45 7.75 -16.93 -11.32
C PRO A 45 8.07 -16.39 -12.72
N TYR A 46 7.25 -15.45 -13.19
CA TYR A 46 7.48 -14.73 -14.45
C TYR A 46 8.68 -13.77 -14.36
N ASP A 47 8.93 -13.20 -13.18
CA ASP A 47 10.02 -12.25 -12.94
C ASP A 47 11.38 -12.96 -12.84
N THR A 48 12.36 -12.47 -13.59
CA THR A 48 13.75 -12.95 -13.64
C THR A 48 14.73 -12.00 -12.95
N SER A 49 14.25 -10.87 -12.42
CA SER A 49 15.06 -9.82 -11.80
C SER A 49 15.90 -10.33 -10.61
N ALA A 50 15.42 -11.35 -9.90
CA ALA A 50 16.14 -12.01 -8.81
C ALA A 50 17.50 -12.59 -9.21
N ILE A 51 17.66 -12.97 -10.49
CA ILE A 51 18.90 -13.57 -11.04
C ILE A 51 19.96 -12.48 -11.29
N LEU A 52 19.55 -11.21 -11.41
CA LEU A 52 20.45 -10.11 -11.73
C LEU A 52 21.19 -9.63 -10.46
N ASN A 53 22.38 -10.19 -10.22
CA ASN A 53 23.21 -9.84 -9.07
C ASN A 53 24.68 -9.58 -9.47
N PRO A 54 24.98 -8.48 -10.18
CA PRO A 54 26.36 -8.09 -10.43
C PRO A 54 27.02 -7.58 -9.15
N ASN A 55 28.36 -7.65 -9.09
CA ASN A 55 29.14 -7.17 -7.96
C ASN A 55 28.96 -5.66 -7.71
N CYS A 56 29.17 -5.24 -6.46
CA CYS A 56 29.18 -3.82 -6.10
C CYS A 56 30.38 -3.12 -6.78
N LEU A 57 30.18 -1.88 -7.23
CA LEU A 57 31.17 -1.03 -7.91
C LEU A 57 32.34 -0.65 -7.01
N SER A 58 32.11 -0.54 -5.69
CA SER A 58 33.08 -0.09 -4.70
C SER A 58 33.82 -1.25 -3.99
N SER A 59 33.55 -2.49 -4.36
CA SER A 59 34.23 -3.65 -3.78
C SER A 59 35.31 -4.13 -4.75
N ASP A 60 36.56 -3.78 -4.47
CA ASP A 60 37.69 -4.54 -4.99
C ASP A 60 37.48 -6.01 -4.60
N SER A 61 37.61 -6.87 -5.59
CA SER A 61 37.22 -8.27 -5.56
C SER A 61 37.96 -9.09 -4.50
N ASP A 62 37.41 -9.15 -3.30
CA ASP A 62 37.58 -10.30 -2.40
C ASP A 62 36.39 -11.24 -2.63
N THR A 63 36.40 -11.92 -3.77
CA THR A 63 35.62 -13.16 -3.94
C THR A 63 36.27 -14.26 -3.09
N SER A 64 36.15 -14.16 -1.77
CA SER A 64 36.17 -15.36 -0.93
C SER A 64 34.87 -16.10 -1.22
N SER A 65 34.95 -17.08 -2.12
CA SER A 65 33.90 -18.09 -2.26
C SER A 65 33.84 -18.91 -0.98
N GLU A 66 33.21 -18.35 0.05
CA GLU A 66 32.93 -19.05 1.29
C GLU A 66 31.98 -20.21 0.98
N SER A 67 32.36 -21.41 1.41
CA SER A 67 31.50 -22.58 1.30
C SER A 67 30.30 -22.40 2.22
N LEU A 68 29.14 -22.10 1.64
CA LEU A 68 27.90 -21.96 2.40
C LEU A 68 27.44 -23.31 2.93
N VAL A 69 26.95 -23.32 4.18
CA VAL A 69 26.41 -24.54 4.81
C VAL A 69 25.12 -24.98 4.13
N TRP A 70 24.19 -24.05 3.84
CA TRP A 70 22.87 -24.32 3.26
C TRP A 70 22.63 -23.50 1.97
N PRO A 71 23.33 -23.81 0.87
CA PRO A 71 23.26 -23.03 -0.36
C PRO A 71 21.87 -23.05 -1.01
N LYS A 72 21.11 -24.15 -0.86
CA LYS A 72 19.74 -24.25 -1.41
C LYS A 72 18.77 -23.29 -0.72
N ILE A 73 18.90 -23.11 0.59
CA ILE A 73 18.04 -22.19 1.35
C ILE A 73 18.42 -20.76 1.03
N GLY A 74 19.73 -20.45 0.97
CA GLY A 74 20.23 -19.16 0.51
C GLY A 74 19.68 -18.79 -0.87
N SER A 75 19.84 -19.69 -1.84
CA SER A 75 19.33 -19.50 -3.20
C SER A 75 17.81 -19.36 -3.28
N ALA A 76 17.05 -20.11 -2.47
CA ALA A 76 15.60 -19.98 -2.42
C ALA A 76 15.16 -18.61 -1.87
N ILE A 77 15.86 -18.09 -0.85
CA ILE A 77 15.62 -16.74 -0.31
C ILE A 77 16.02 -15.70 -1.35
N GLU A 78 17.16 -15.85 -2.03
CA GLU A 78 17.59 -14.91 -3.07
C GLU A 78 16.63 -14.88 -4.26
N GLY A 79 16.16 -16.05 -4.71
CA GLY A 79 15.12 -16.19 -5.73
C GLY A 79 13.75 -15.64 -5.30
N SER A 80 13.60 -15.25 -4.03
CA SER A 80 12.39 -14.57 -3.54
C SER A 80 12.47 -13.05 -3.60
N ILE A 81 13.65 -12.49 -3.84
CA ILE A 81 13.90 -11.06 -3.98
C ILE A 81 13.57 -10.64 -5.42
N VAL A 82 12.34 -10.20 -5.65
CA VAL A 82 11.81 -9.77 -6.95
C VAL A 82 11.31 -8.33 -6.89
N TRP A 83 11.08 -7.71 -8.06
CA TRP A 83 10.60 -6.33 -8.18
C TRP A 83 11.45 -5.31 -7.40
N ASP A 84 10.81 -4.36 -6.71
CA ASP A 84 11.45 -3.34 -5.86
C ASP A 84 12.37 -3.95 -4.79
N GLY A 85 12.14 -5.21 -4.40
CA GLY A 85 13.01 -5.94 -3.49
C GLY A 85 14.45 -6.01 -3.98
N VAL A 86 14.67 -6.13 -5.29
CA VAL A 86 16.02 -6.15 -5.87
C VAL A 86 16.76 -4.84 -5.60
N TYR A 87 16.06 -3.70 -5.72
CA TYR A 87 16.62 -2.40 -5.41
C TYR A 87 16.87 -2.24 -3.91
N PHE A 88 15.92 -2.64 -3.05
CA PHE A 88 16.10 -2.54 -1.60
C PHE A 88 17.31 -3.32 -1.10
N ILE A 89 17.44 -4.57 -1.53
CA ILE A 89 18.56 -5.42 -1.12
C ILE A 89 19.87 -4.92 -1.73
N ARG A 90 19.88 -4.49 -2.99
CA ARG A 90 21.09 -3.95 -3.62
C ARG A 90 21.59 -2.68 -2.93
N ILE A 91 20.71 -1.75 -2.62
CA ILE A 91 21.13 -0.50 -1.95
C ILE A 91 21.55 -0.78 -0.50
N ALA A 92 20.91 -1.72 0.20
CA ALA A 92 21.37 -2.15 1.52
C ALA A 92 22.74 -2.85 1.47
N GLN A 93 23.05 -3.55 0.38
CA GLN A 93 24.31 -4.27 0.17
C GLN A 93 25.46 -3.35 -0.28
N CYS A 94 25.22 -2.52 -1.30
CA CYS A 94 26.23 -1.76 -2.03
C CYS A 94 26.10 -0.23 -1.85
N GLY A 95 25.03 0.26 -1.22
CA GLY A 95 24.72 1.69 -1.17
C GLY A 95 24.08 2.24 -2.45
N TYR A 96 24.00 3.56 -2.54
CA TYR A 96 23.41 4.28 -3.67
C TYR A 96 24.41 4.41 -4.84
N GLU A 97 24.60 3.32 -5.58
CA GLU A 97 25.57 3.23 -6.70
C GLU A 97 25.11 3.93 -7.98
N TYR A 98 23.81 3.88 -8.29
CA TYR A 98 23.27 4.36 -9.56
C TYR A 98 22.27 5.48 -9.34
N GLU A 99 22.14 6.38 -10.32
CA GLU A 99 21.19 7.50 -10.26
C GLU A 99 19.75 7.04 -10.01
N GLN A 100 19.30 5.95 -10.65
CA GLN A 100 17.96 5.41 -10.46
C GLN A 100 17.69 4.88 -9.04
N THR A 101 18.71 4.52 -8.24
CA THR A 101 18.44 4.00 -6.89
C THR A 101 17.95 5.09 -5.94
N TYR A 102 18.17 6.37 -6.24
CA TYR A 102 17.66 7.53 -5.49
C TYR A 102 16.14 7.69 -5.54
N ALA A 103 15.40 6.80 -6.21
CA ALA A 103 13.95 6.73 -6.06
C ALA A 103 13.51 6.05 -4.76
N PHE A 104 14.38 5.22 -4.16
CA PHE A 104 14.06 4.42 -2.99
C PHE A 104 14.63 5.07 -1.72
N PHE A 105 13.77 5.24 -0.71
CA PHE A 105 14.06 6.02 0.50
C PHE A 105 14.86 5.23 1.53
N PRO A 106 15.90 5.82 2.16
CA PRO A 106 16.96 5.07 2.86
C PRO A 106 16.51 4.36 4.15
N LEU A 107 15.42 4.77 4.78
CA LEU A 107 15.06 4.32 6.14
C LEU A 107 14.91 2.79 6.24
N LEU A 108 14.10 2.19 5.37
CA LEU A 108 13.92 0.73 5.34
C LEU A 108 15.25 0.01 5.11
N LEU A 109 16.10 0.57 4.25
CA LEU A 109 17.34 -0.04 3.79
C LEU A 109 18.42 0.01 4.87
N ILE A 110 18.46 1.10 5.65
CA ILE A 110 19.29 1.21 6.85
C ILE A 110 18.89 0.15 7.87
N PHE A 111 17.60 -0.07 8.09
CA PHE A 111 17.15 -1.13 9.01
C PHE A 111 17.52 -2.52 8.51
N ILE A 112 17.35 -2.81 7.20
CA ILE A 112 17.78 -4.07 6.59
C ILE A 112 19.28 -4.27 6.80
N TYR A 113 20.08 -3.24 6.52
CA TYR A 113 21.53 -3.28 6.68
C TYR A 113 21.93 -3.53 8.15
N ILE A 114 21.42 -2.74 9.10
CA ILE A 114 21.74 -2.88 10.53
C ILE A 114 21.35 -4.27 11.03
N LEU A 115 20.13 -4.74 10.73
CA LEU A 115 19.64 -6.03 11.20
C LEU A 115 20.48 -7.20 10.64
N SER A 116 20.88 -7.10 9.36
CA SER A 116 21.74 -8.10 8.73
C SER A 116 23.14 -8.18 9.33
N ARG A 117 23.72 -7.04 9.73
CA ARG A 117 25.08 -6.93 10.27
C ARG A 117 25.16 -7.14 11.78
N THR A 118 24.01 -7.16 12.48
CA THR A 118 23.94 -7.34 13.93
C THR A 118 23.27 -8.66 14.29
N VAL A 119 21.94 -8.68 14.37
CA VAL A 119 21.15 -9.82 14.84
C VAL A 119 21.33 -11.05 13.94
N PHE A 120 21.39 -10.86 12.62
CA PHE A 120 21.51 -11.97 11.67
C PHE A 120 22.92 -12.17 11.10
N ALA A 121 23.94 -11.48 11.64
CA ALA A 121 25.33 -11.69 11.23
C ALA A 121 25.78 -13.17 11.34
N PRO A 122 25.38 -13.95 12.37
CA PRO A 122 25.74 -15.37 12.45
C PRO A 122 25.17 -16.24 11.33
N LEU A 123 24.14 -15.79 10.61
CA LEU A 123 23.54 -16.54 9.49
C LEU A 123 24.29 -16.34 8.17
N VAL A 124 25.17 -15.34 8.07
CA VAL A 124 25.92 -15.02 6.85
C VAL A 124 26.72 -16.22 6.32
N PRO A 125 27.53 -16.94 7.12
CA PRO A 125 28.25 -18.12 6.63
C PRO A 125 27.33 -19.32 6.31
N ILE A 126 26.07 -19.30 6.77
CA ILE A 126 25.13 -20.42 6.59
C ILE A 126 24.39 -20.30 5.26
N ILE A 127 23.77 -19.14 5.01
CA ILE A 127 22.86 -18.91 3.88
C ILE A 127 23.34 -17.84 2.91
N GLY A 128 24.38 -17.08 3.26
CA GLY A 128 24.97 -16.05 2.42
C GLY A 128 24.50 -14.64 2.79
N TYR A 129 25.36 -13.64 2.54
CA TYR A 129 25.09 -12.26 2.95
C TYR A 129 23.83 -11.68 2.27
N ARG A 130 23.65 -11.93 0.98
CA ARG A 130 22.49 -11.45 0.21
C ARG A 130 21.19 -12.11 0.69
N ALA A 131 21.20 -13.40 0.97
CA ALA A 131 20.06 -14.09 1.59
C ALA A 131 19.71 -13.53 2.99
N VAL A 132 20.72 -13.19 3.82
CA VAL A 132 20.50 -12.56 5.13
C VAL A 132 19.85 -11.17 5.00
N LEU A 133 20.27 -10.37 4.02
CA LEU A 133 19.62 -9.10 3.72
C LEU A 133 18.16 -9.31 3.31
N GLY A 134 17.88 -10.28 2.43
CA GLY A 134 16.53 -10.68 2.04
C GLY A 134 15.67 -11.06 3.25
N LEU A 135 16.20 -11.93 4.12
CA LEU A 135 15.53 -12.35 5.36
C LEU A 135 15.25 -11.17 6.30
N SER A 136 16.20 -10.25 6.44
CA SER A 136 16.03 -9.02 7.23
C SER A 136 14.87 -8.19 6.70
N GLY A 137 14.79 -7.99 5.37
CA GLY A 137 13.68 -7.31 4.71
C GLY A 137 12.33 -7.97 4.96
N TYR A 138 12.26 -9.30 4.88
CA TYR A 138 11.04 -10.05 5.22
C TYR A 138 10.58 -9.77 6.65
N ILE A 139 11.50 -9.89 7.62
CA ILE A 139 11.16 -9.74 9.04
C ILE A 139 10.70 -8.31 9.34
N ILE A 140 11.43 -7.30 8.85
CA ILE A 140 11.08 -5.89 9.05
C ILE A 140 9.71 -5.57 8.45
N ASN A 141 9.42 -6.05 7.23
CA ASN A 141 8.12 -5.80 6.60
C ASN A 141 6.95 -6.43 7.38
N ASN A 142 7.14 -7.66 7.87
CA ASN A 142 6.12 -8.34 8.68
C ASN A 142 5.90 -7.67 10.05
N ILE A 143 6.97 -7.25 10.73
CA ILE A 143 6.86 -6.53 12.01
C ILE A 143 6.20 -5.16 11.79
N THR A 144 6.62 -4.41 10.77
CA THR A 144 6.06 -3.10 10.47
C THR A 144 4.57 -3.18 10.14
N PHE A 145 4.13 -4.23 9.43
CA PHE A 145 2.72 -4.50 9.20
C PHE A 145 1.94 -4.64 10.51
N LEU A 146 2.44 -5.43 11.47
CA LEU A 146 1.80 -5.60 12.78
C LEU A 146 1.81 -4.32 13.60
N LEU A 147 2.93 -3.58 13.61
CA LEU A 147 3.04 -2.30 14.30
C LEU A 147 2.11 -1.23 13.70
N THR A 148 1.92 -1.24 12.38
CA THR A 148 1.00 -0.31 11.70
C THR A 148 -0.44 -0.53 12.15
N VAL A 149 -0.86 -1.79 12.32
CA VAL A 149 -2.20 -2.13 12.84
C VAL A 149 -2.39 -1.61 14.27
N LEU A 150 -1.35 -1.67 15.11
CA LEU A 150 -1.38 -1.15 16.48
C LEU A 150 -1.34 0.39 16.52
N ALA A 151 -0.55 1.01 15.63
CA ALA A 151 -0.41 2.47 15.54
C ALA A 151 -1.63 3.16 14.92
N ALA A 152 -2.34 2.48 14.01
CA ALA A 152 -3.58 2.97 13.41
C ALA A 152 -4.68 3.26 14.46
N MET A 153 -4.61 2.63 15.64
CA MET A 153 -5.54 2.88 16.75
C MET A 153 -5.26 4.16 17.56
N THR A 154 -4.14 4.86 17.33
CA THR A 154 -3.72 6.03 18.15
C THR A 154 -3.52 7.31 17.34
N LEU A 155 -4.23 7.46 16.21
CA LEU A 155 -3.97 8.55 15.26
C LEU A 155 -4.77 9.83 15.53
N THR A 156 -4.48 10.54 16.61
CA THR A 156 -4.94 11.93 16.81
C THR A 156 -3.80 12.84 17.29
N ASP A 157 -3.06 13.39 16.32
CA ASP A 157 -2.64 14.80 16.31
C ASP A 157 -2.19 15.17 14.89
N GLY A 158 -3.08 15.81 14.12
CA GLY A 158 -3.01 15.91 12.67
C GLY A 158 -2.05 16.97 12.11
N ALA A 159 -1.57 17.91 12.93
CA ALA A 159 -0.75 19.02 12.43
C ALA A 159 0.76 18.73 12.58
N LEU A 160 1.21 18.28 13.76
CA LEU A 160 2.64 18.01 14.03
C LEU A 160 3.16 16.80 13.24
N ARG A 161 2.29 15.84 12.90
CA ARG A 161 2.62 14.66 12.09
C ARG A 161 2.86 14.98 10.61
N SER A 162 2.20 16.02 10.07
CA SER A 162 2.35 16.38 8.64
C SER A 162 3.78 16.83 8.29
N LEU A 163 4.43 17.60 9.17
CA LEU A 163 5.81 18.07 8.98
C LEU A 163 6.83 16.91 9.06
N CYS A 164 6.61 15.96 9.97
CA CYS A 164 7.43 14.75 10.07
C CYS A 164 7.29 13.81 8.86
N ILE A 165 6.20 13.89 8.10
CA ILE A 165 6.01 13.09 6.88
C ILE A 165 6.80 13.66 5.70
N PHE A 166 6.81 14.99 5.54
CA PHE A 166 7.51 15.63 4.43
C PHE A 166 9.02 15.81 4.68
N ALA A 167 9.45 15.89 5.93
CA ALA A 167 10.87 16.09 6.26
C ALA A 167 11.80 15.02 5.68
N PRO A 168 11.52 13.69 5.78
CA PRO A 168 12.35 12.66 5.14
C PRO A 168 12.42 12.80 3.62
N PHE A 169 11.31 13.18 2.98
CA PHE A 169 11.28 13.45 1.54
C PHE A 169 12.20 14.61 1.18
N ILE A 170 12.04 15.76 1.81
CA ILE A 170 12.85 16.94 1.52
C ILE A 170 14.34 16.66 1.80
N ALA A 171 14.65 16.02 2.93
CA ALA A 171 16.02 15.66 3.29
C ALA A 171 16.66 14.72 2.26
N PHE A 172 15.93 13.71 1.78
CA PHE A 172 16.47 12.77 0.81
C PHE A 172 16.62 13.39 -0.59
N GLN A 173 15.70 14.28 -0.99
CA GLN A 173 15.86 15.06 -2.22
C GLN A 173 17.09 15.97 -2.17
N ALA A 174 17.36 16.60 -1.02
CA ALA A 174 18.54 17.42 -0.81
C ALA A 174 19.84 16.57 -0.81
N TYR A 175 19.80 15.39 -0.20
CA TYR A 175 20.89 14.42 -0.25
C TYR A 175 21.22 13.99 -1.69
N GLY A 176 20.20 13.66 -2.49
CA GLY A 176 20.39 13.33 -3.91
C GLY A 176 21.00 14.48 -4.72
N TYR A 177 20.52 15.71 -4.51
CA TYR A 177 21.11 16.90 -5.14
C TYR A 177 22.57 17.11 -4.75
N HIS A 178 22.91 16.95 -3.47
CA HIS A 178 24.28 17.14 -2.98
C HIS A 178 25.25 16.11 -3.58
N ASN A 179 24.86 14.83 -3.66
CA ASN A 179 25.73 13.77 -4.20
C ASN A 179 25.83 13.77 -5.73
N LEU A 180 24.75 14.14 -6.44
CA LEU A 180 24.68 14.01 -7.91
C LEU A 180 24.92 15.32 -8.66
N CYS A 181 24.71 16.48 -8.05
CA CYS A 181 24.80 17.77 -8.75
C CYS A 181 25.95 18.66 -8.24
N ARG A 182 26.41 18.50 -7.00
CA ARG A 182 27.42 19.39 -6.41
C ARG A 182 28.81 19.11 -7.01
N GLY A 183 29.49 20.17 -7.48
CA GLY A 183 30.87 20.09 -7.99
C GLY A 183 30.99 19.75 -9.48
N LEU A 184 29.87 19.52 -10.17
CA LEU A 184 29.84 19.37 -11.63
C LEU A 184 29.79 20.74 -12.32
N ILE A 185 30.35 20.82 -13.53
CA ILE A 185 30.25 22.00 -14.39
C ILE A 185 28.83 22.03 -14.99
N SER A 186 28.29 23.23 -15.25
CA SER A 186 26.92 23.40 -15.79
C SER A 186 26.63 22.50 -16.99
N ASP A 187 27.57 22.29 -17.92
CA ASP A 187 27.31 21.49 -19.12
C ASP A 187 27.25 19.98 -18.88
N GLU A 188 27.85 19.48 -17.80
CA GLU A 188 27.81 18.06 -17.40
C GLU A 188 26.61 17.74 -16.48
N MET A 189 25.97 18.77 -15.91
CA MET A 189 24.84 18.60 -15.00
C MET A 189 23.60 18.04 -15.71
N ARG A 190 22.92 17.11 -15.03
CA ARG A 190 21.62 16.60 -15.46
C ARG A 190 20.57 17.71 -15.57
N PRO A 191 19.59 17.60 -16.48
CA PRO A 191 18.55 18.62 -16.66
C PRO A 191 17.76 18.94 -15.38
N TRP A 192 17.57 17.95 -14.51
CA TRP A 192 16.85 18.13 -13.26
C TRP A 192 17.65 18.91 -12.21
N CYS A 193 18.99 18.90 -12.25
CA CYS A 193 19.83 19.73 -11.39
C CYS A 193 19.65 21.24 -11.70
N LYS A 194 19.35 21.57 -12.97
CA LYS A 194 19.17 22.95 -13.47
C LYS A 194 17.73 23.47 -13.31
N ALA A 195 16.79 22.61 -12.95
CA ALA A 195 15.39 22.98 -12.84
C ALA A 195 15.14 23.93 -11.66
N ARG A 196 14.10 24.77 -11.75
CA ARG A 196 13.69 25.69 -10.68
C ARG A 196 13.48 24.99 -9.33
N VAL A 197 12.99 23.75 -9.38
CA VAL A 197 12.92 22.87 -8.21
C VAL A 197 13.63 21.57 -8.59
N PRO A 198 14.84 21.30 -8.06
CA PRO A 198 15.65 20.15 -8.47
C PRO A 198 15.14 18.86 -7.81
N LEU A 199 14.11 18.25 -8.42
CA LEU A 199 13.49 17.03 -7.92
C LEU A 199 14.01 15.79 -8.66
N VAL A 200 14.99 15.11 -8.07
CA VAL A 200 15.53 13.85 -8.59
C VAL A 200 14.41 12.81 -8.78
N TYR A 201 13.59 12.55 -7.75
CA TYR A 201 12.49 11.58 -7.80
C TYR A 201 11.57 11.75 -9.03
N ARG A 202 11.13 12.98 -9.32
CA ARG A 202 10.27 13.27 -10.48
C ARG A 202 10.98 12.98 -11.80
N PHE A 203 12.27 13.32 -11.89
CA PHE A 203 13.07 13.01 -13.07
C PHE A 203 13.22 11.50 -13.26
N LEU A 204 13.56 10.77 -12.19
CA LEU A 204 13.76 9.31 -12.27
C LEU A 204 12.47 8.59 -12.71
N GLN A 205 11.33 8.96 -12.12
CA GLN A 205 10.02 8.44 -12.49
C GLN A 205 9.75 8.56 -13.99
N GLY A 206 10.01 9.73 -14.58
CA GLY A 206 9.78 9.96 -16.00
C GLY A 206 10.85 9.37 -16.92
N HIS A 207 12.12 9.42 -16.52
CA HIS A 207 13.27 9.07 -17.37
C HIS A 207 13.56 7.57 -17.38
N TYR A 208 13.59 6.92 -16.22
CA TYR A 208 13.92 5.49 -16.10
C TYR A 208 12.68 4.60 -16.16
N TRP A 209 11.57 5.03 -15.57
CA TRP A 209 10.35 4.21 -15.49
C TRP A 209 9.21 4.66 -16.40
N GLY A 210 9.38 5.76 -17.14
CA GLY A 210 8.35 6.26 -18.07
C GLY A 210 7.04 6.69 -17.40
N VAL A 211 7.03 6.88 -16.07
CA VAL A 211 5.85 7.27 -15.30
C VAL A 211 5.42 8.68 -15.68
N GLY A 212 4.13 8.87 -15.91
CA GLY A 212 3.54 10.16 -16.21
C GLY A 212 2.04 10.03 -16.46
N PHE A 213 1.35 11.18 -16.47
CA PHE A 213 -0.10 11.21 -16.66
C PHE A 213 -0.51 10.50 -17.95
N LEU A 214 -1.32 9.45 -17.81
CA LEU A 214 -1.85 8.59 -18.88
C LEU A 214 -0.81 7.92 -19.80
N LYS A 215 0.50 8.00 -19.51
CA LYS A 215 1.53 7.40 -20.36
C LYS A 215 1.43 5.87 -20.46
N TYR A 216 0.84 5.25 -19.44
CA TYR A 216 0.65 3.81 -19.35
C TYR A 216 -0.50 3.28 -20.23
N PHE A 217 -1.45 4.14 -20.64
CA PHE A 217 -2.62 3.74 -21.45
C PHE A 217 -2.25 3.52 -22.92
N GLN A 218 -1.65 2.37 -23.20
CA GLN A 218 -1.40 1.90 -24.55
C GLN A 218 -2.23 0.66 -24.83
N LEU A 219 -2.71 0.48 -26.07
CA LEU A 219 -3.47 -0.72 -26.44
C LEU A 219 -2.72 -2.02 -26.17
N LYS A 220 -1.37 -1.99 -26.25
CA LYS A 220 -0.50 -3.11 -25.91
C LYS A 220 -0.62 -3.57 -24.45
N GLN A 221 -1.04 -2.68 -23.56
CA GLN A 221 -1.17 -2.93 -22.12
C GLN A 221 -2.55 -3.47 -21.72
N LEU A 222 -3.49 -3.60 -22.66
CA LEU A 222 -4.85 -4.10 -22.39
C LEU A 222 -4.88 -5.45 -21.63
N PRO A 223 -4.01 -6.44 -21.93
CA PRO A 223 -3.98 -7.69 -21.17
C PRO A 223 -3.68 -7.48 -19.67
N ASN A 224 -2.81 -6.53 -19.33
CA ASN A 224 -2.46 -6.22 -17.93
C ASN A 224 -3.64 -5.60 -17.18
N PHE A 225 -4.44 -4.75 -17.84
CA PHE A 225 -5.67 -4.20 -17.25
C PHE A 225 -6.73 -5.28 -17.02
N LEU A 226 -6.88 -6.23 -17.95
CA LEU A 226 -7.80 -7.35 -17.78
C LEU A 226 -7.41 -8.25 -16.61
N LEU A 227 -6.11 -8.48 -16.42
CA LEU A 227 -5.59 -9.26 -15.31
C LEU A 227 -5.85 -8.57 -13.95
N ALA A 228 -5.75 -7.24 -13.89
CA ALA A 228 -6.02 -6.47 -12.68
C ALA A 228 -7.52 -6.22 -12.41
N SER A 229 -8.39 -6.39 -13.42
CA SER A 229 -9.82 -6.04 -13.38
C SER A 229 -10.60 -6.58 -12.16
N PRO A 230 -10.44 -7.84 -11.72
CA PRO A 230 -11.22 -8.36 -10.58
C PRO A 230 -10.97 -7.59 -9.29
N ILE A 231 -9.71 -7.26 -9.00
CA ILE A 231 -9.32 -6.56 -7.77
C ILE A 231 -9.74 -5.08 -7.86
N LEU A 232 -9.59 -4.46 -9.03
CA LEU A 232 -10.04 -3.08 -9.27
C LEU A 232 -11.55 -2.95 -9.11
N SER A 233 -12.31 -3.91 -9.64
CA SER A 233 -13.77 -3.92 -9.54
C SER A 233 -14.23 -4.04 -8.09
N LEU A 234 -13.62 -4.94 -7.31
CA LEU A 234 -13.90 -5.06 -5.87
C LEU A 234 -13.60 -3.77 -5.11
N ALA A 235 -12.44 -3.15 -5.35
CA ALA A 235 -12.08 -1.90 -4.70
C ALA A 235 -13.08 -0.76 -5.02
N LEU A 236 -13.47 -0.62 -6.28
CA LEU A 236 -14.47 0.37 -6.71
C LEU A 236 -15.84 0.11 -6.08
N CYS A 237 -16.29 -1.15 -6.04
CA CYS A 237 -17.55 -1.52 -5.38
C CYS A 237 -17.52 -1.20 -3.88
N SER A 238 -16.41 -1.49 -3.18
CA SER A 238 -16.25 -1.16 -1.76
C SER A 238 -16.30 0.35 -1.50
N ILE A 239 -15.63 1.15 -2.33
CA ILE A 239 -15.66 2.61 -2.24
C ILE A 239 -17.08 3.13 -2.49
N ALA A 240 -17.73 2.67 -3.56
CA ALA A 240 -19.09 3.10 -3.91
C ALA A 240 -20.11 2.75 -2.83
N TYR A 241 -20.01 1.54 -2.25
CA TYR A 241 -20.87 1.11 -1.14
C TYR A 241 -20.68 2.01 0.09
N TYR A 242 -19.44 2.31 0.47
CA TYR A 242 -19.15 3.16 1.62
C TYR A 242 -19.62 4.61 1.41
N VAL A 243 -19.37 5.18 0.22
CA VAL A 243 -19.81 6.53 -0.13
C VAL A 243 -21.34 6.62 -0.11
N LYS A 244 -22.05 5.61 -0.63
CA LYS A 244 -23.52 5.57 -0.60
C LYS A 244 -24.05 5.51 0.83
N LEU A 245 -23.43 4.72 1.71
CA LEU A 245 -23.87 4.54 3.09
C LEU A 245 -23.61 5.80 3.95
N ASN A 246 -22.56 6.57 3.64
CA ASN A 246 -22.12 7.71 4.47
C ASN A 246 -22.19 9.06 3.73
N LEU A 247 -22.96 9.15 2.65
CA LEU A 247 -23.06 10.34 1.80
C LEU A 247 -23.47 11.58 2.60
N ALA A 248 -24.43 11.41 3.53
CA ALA A 248 -24.90 12.48 4.40
C ALA A 248 -23.83 12.98 5.38
N ALA A 249 -23.02 12.07 5.94
CA ALA A 249 -21.94 12.41 6.86
C ALA A 249 -20.73 13.06 6.14
N ILE A 250 -20.49 12.70 4.87
CA ILE A 250 -19.44 13.29 4.04
C ILE A 250 -19.81 14.71 3.58
N LEU A 251 -21.08 14.93 3.21
CA LEU A 251 -21.56 16.22 2.71
C LEU A 251 -21.79 17.26 3.81
N TYR A 252 -22.02 16.86 5.07
CA TYR A 252 -22.21 17.77 6.21
C TYR A 252 -21.25 17.44 7.37
N PRO A 253 -20.01 17.96 7.35
CA PRO A 253 -18.99 17.67 8.37
C PRO A 253 -19.21 18.41 9.70
N SER A 254 -20.06 19.44 9.74
CA SER A 254 -20.32 20.22 10.96
C SER A 254 -21.55 19.70 11.68
N GLY A 255 -21.34 19.25 12.92
CA GLY A 255 -22.38 18.70 13.78
C GLY A 255 -23.63 19.56 13.84
N VAL A 256 -24.73 19.01 13.34
CA VAL A 256 -26.08 19.42 13.73
C VAL A 256 -26.76 18.16 14.24
N THR A 257 -26.86 18.07 15.56
CA THR A 257 -27.85 17.22 16.23
C THR A 257 -29.23 17.65 15.75
N GLY A 258 -29.74 16.95 14.74
CA GLY A 258 -31.07 17.17 14.22
C GLY A 258 -31.51 15.91 13.51
N ARG A 259 -32.43 15.16 14.14
CA ARG A 259 -33.18 14.09 13.48
C ARG A 259 -33.73 14.65 12.17
N LEU A 260 -33.22 14.17 11.04
CA LEU A 260 -33.93 14.24 9.78
C LEU A 260 -34.09 12.81 9.31
N ASN A 261 -35.34 12.37 9.21
CA ASN A 261 -35.69 11.01 8.83
C ASN A 261 -35.10 10.70 7.45
N ASP A 262 -34.22 9.69 7.37
CA ASP A 262 -33.49 9.27 6.16
C ASP A 262 -34.41 9.02 4.94
N ALA A 263 -35.70 8.75 5.17
CA ALA A 263 -36.71 8.61 4.13
C ALA A 263 -36.97 9.91 3.33
N GLN A 264 -36.92 11.08 3.98
CA GLN A 264 -37.21 12.37 3.31
C GLN A 264 -36.04 12.87 2.46
N VAL A 265 -34.80 12.52 2.82
CA VAL A 265 -33.62 12.89 2.03
C VAL A 265 -33.51 12.02 0.77
N LEU A 266 -33.84 10.73 0.89
CA LEU A 266 -33.87 9.82 -0.26
C LEU A 266 -34.92 10.24 -1.30
N GLU A 267 -36.09 10.69 -0.85
CA GLU A 267 -37.18 11.18 -1.69
C GLU A 267 -36.83 12.53 -2.35
N LYS A 268 -36.08 13.39 -1.65
CA LYS A 268 -35.63 14.68 -2.17
C LYS A 268 -34.50 14.55 -3.20
N ILE A 269 -33.58 13.61 -3.01
CA ILE A 269 -32.54 13.29 -4.00
C ILE A 269 -33.13 12.57 -5.21
N SER A 270 -34.13 11.71 -5.00
CA SER A 270 -34.87 11.06 -6.10
C SER A 270 -35.64 12.05 -6.96
N SER A 271 -36.08 13.19 -6.42
CA SER A 271 -36.81 14.20 -7.19
C SER A 271 -35.89 15.18 -7.91
N GLU A 272 -34.71 15.51 -7.36
CA GLU A 272 -33.75 16.41 -8.02
C GLU A 272 -32.96 15.73 -9.17
N VAL A 273 -32.84 14.40 -9.19
CA VAL A 273 -32.15 13.66 -10.27
C VAL A 273 -33.06 13.38 -11.48
N PHE A 274 -34.38 13.54 -11.35
CA PHE A 274 -35.37 13.18 -12.38
C PHE A 274 -36.10 14.38 -13.01
N GLU A 275 -35.42 15.51 -13.22
CA GLU A 275 -35.88 16.53 -14.19
C GLU A 275 -35.07 16.47 -15.49
N GLU A 276 -35.39 15.50 -16.35
CA GLU A 276 -35.36 15.77 -17.80
C GLU A 276 -36.35 14.85 -18.56
N ASN A 277 -37.45 15.49 -18.95
CA ASN A 277 -38.49 15.18 -19.95
C ASN A 277 -39.00 13.74 -20.18
N PRO A 278 -40.34 13.52 -20.08
CA PRO A 278 -40.97 12.25 -20.38
C PRO A 278 -41.21 12.11 -21.88
N ASN A 279 -40.85 10.93 -22.41
CA ASN A 279 -41.37 10.22 -23.59
C ASN A 279 -40.22 9.69 -24.47
N LEU A 280 -39.85 8.42 -24.28
CA LEU A 280 -39.72 7.40 -25.35
C LEU A 280 -39.08 6.09 -24.85
N ARG A 281 -39.90 5.04 -24.86
CA ARG A 281 -39.56 3.62 -25.13
C ARG A 281 -38.70 2.85 -24.12
N GLN A 282 -39.42 2.43 -23.09
CA GLN A 282 -39.41 1.12 -22.43
C GLN A 282 -39.20 -0.07 -23.41
N ARG A 283 -37.94 -0.39 -23.77
CA ARG A 283 -37.60 -1.75 -24.27
C ARG A 283 -36.13 -2.19 -24.17
N LYS A 284 -35.23 -1.41 -23.58
CA LYS A 284 -33.81 -1.79 -23.45
C LYS A 284 -33.35 -2.13 -22.02
N TYR A 285 -34.23 -1.99 -21.03
CA TYR A 285 -33.88 -2.05 -19.60
C TYR A 285 -33.87 -3.44 -18.97
N LEU A 286 -34.30 -4.50 -19.67
CA LEU A 286 -34.39 -5.84 -19.06
C LEU A 286 -33.06 -6.63 -19.02
N SER A 287 -32.00 -6.20 -19.73
CA SER A 287 -30.78 -7.01 -19.85
C SER A 287 -29.63 -6.56 -18.95
N GLU A 288 -29.58 -5.29 -18.54
CA GLU A 288 -28.53 -4.77 -17.65
C GLU A 288 -28.86 -4.94 -16.16
N GLU A 289 -30.15 -4.95 -15.80
CA GLU A 289 -30.61 -5.19 -14.42
C GLU A 289 -30.27 -6.61 -13.93
N GLN A 290 -30.20 -7.57 -14.86
CA GLN A 290 -29.97 -8.97 -14.56
C GLN A 290 -28.49 -9.30 -14.25
N ALA A 291 -27.54 -8.54 -14.80
CA ALA A 291 -26.12 -8.67 -14.49
C ALA A 291 -25.77 -8.01 -13.14
N PHE A 292 -26.49 -6.96 -12.75
CA PHE A 292 -26.27 -6.20 -11.53
C PHE A 292 -26.99 -6.80 -10.29
N SER A 293 -28.14 -7.44 -10.50
CA SER A 293 -28.92 -8.07 -9.42
C SER A 293 -28.28 -9.34 -8.84
N SER A 294 -27.33 -9.97 -9.53
CA SER A 294 -26.68 -11.21 -9.06
C SER A 294 -25.76 -10.99 -7.85
N CYS A 295 -25.37 -9.75 -7.55
CA CYS A 295 -24.48 -9.43 -6.43
C CYS A 295 -25.24 -9.07 -5.14
N LEU A 296 -26.57 -8.99 -5.14
CA LEU A 296 -27.30 -8.18 -4.16
C LEU A 296 -28.19 -8.89 -3.13
N ASN A 297 -28.25 -10.22 -3.06
CA ASN A 297 -29.20 -10.88 -2.14
C ASN A 297 -28.51 -11.69 -1.00
N PRO A 298 -28.62 -11.26 0.26
CA PRO A 298 -28.38 -12.10 1.43
C PRO A 298 -29.61 -12.98 1.74
N VAL A 299 -29.35 -14.20 2.24
CA VAL A 299 -30.33 -15.17 2.76
C VAL A 299 -31.02 -14.61 4.01
N PRO A 300 -32.36 -14.74 4.17
CA PRO A 300 -33.05 -14.24 5.34
C PRO A 300 -32.84 -15.17 6.55
N SER A 301 -32.36 -14.62 7.67
CA SER A 301 -32.40 -15.28 8.98
C SER A 301 -33.52 -14.67 9.82
N GLU A 302 -34.52 -15.50 10.15
CA GLU A 302 -35.47 -15.21 11.20
C GLU A 302 -34.74 -15.03 12.54
N HIS A 303 -34.96 -13.91 13.21
CA HIS A 303 -35.38 -13.83 14.62
C HIS A 303 -35.33 -12.36 15.06
N GLY A 304 -36.51 -11.81 15.34
CA GLY A 304 -36.66 -10.46 15.85
C GLY A 304 -36.01 -10.28 17.22
N LYS A 305 -35.17 -9.24 17.33
CA LYS A 305 -34.98 -8.42 18.53
C LYS A 305 -34.23 -7.15 18.10
N VAL A 306 -34.96 -6.04 18.12
CA VAL A 306 -34.43 -4.68 17.91
C VAL A 306 -33.47 -4.35 19.05
N ALA A 307 -32.19 -4.26 18.75
CA ALA A 307 -31.17 -3.67 19.61
C ALA A 307 -30.84 -2.26 19.09
N PRO A 308 -30.59 -1.26 19.96
CA PRO A 308 -30.40 0.11 19.52
C PRO A 308 -29.09 0.26 18.75
N ALA A 309 -29.16 1.06 17.67
CA ALA A 309 -28.08 1.33 16.75
C ALA A 309 -26.81 1.84 17.46
N LYS A 310 -25.75 1.03 17.40
CA LYS A 310 -24.36 1.42 17.70
C LYS A 310 -23.61 1.83 16.40
N SER A 311 -24.31 2.46 15.45
CA SER A 311 -23.82 2.60 14.06
C SER A 311 -22.91 3.81 13.80
N ASP A 312 -22.92 4.86 14.62
CA ASP A 312 -22.28 6.13 14.24
C ASP A 312 -20.75 6.17 14.44
N TYR A 313 -20.19 5.37 15.35
CA TYR A 313 -18.75 5.40 15.62
C TYR A 313 -17.94 4.50 14.68
N ALA A 314 -18.52 3.39 14.21
CA ALA A 314 -17.83 2.45 13.32
C ALA A 314 -17.61 3.04 11.91
N SER A 315 -18.51 3.91 11.43
CA SER A 315 -18.40 4.51 10.09
C SER A 315 -17.26 5.53 9.97
N ILE A 316 -16.99 6.31 11.03
CA ILE A 316 -15.91 7.31 11.04
C ILE A 316 -14.54 6.63 11.14
N GLU A 317 -14.42 5.53 11.88
CA GLU A 317 -13.16 4.77 11.99
C GLU A 317 -12.73 4.14 10.65
N VAL A 318 -13.67 3.85 9.76
CA VAL A 318 -13.40 3.26 8.43
C VAL A 318 -13.03 4.32 7.38
N LEU A 319 -13.32 5.60 7.64
CA LEU A 319 -13.09 6.71 6.69
C LEU A 319 -11.63 6.83 6.22
N PRO A 320 -10.60 6.78 7.10
CA PRO A 320 -9.21 6.86 6.65
C PRO A 320 -8.82 5.72 5.72
N PHE A 321 -9.33 4.52 5.97
CA PHE A 321 -9.06 3.34 5.14
C PHE A 321 -9.69 3.46 3.76
N VAL A 322 -10.92 3.99 3.68
CA VAL A 322 -11.60 4.19 2.39
C VAL A 322 -10.99 5.35 1.62
N LEU A 323 -10.62 6.45 2.28
CA LEU A 323 -9.88 7.54 1.65
C LEU A 323 -8.51 7.08 1.13
N HIS A 324 -7.79 6.26 1.91
CA HIS A 324 -6.55 5.65 1.47
C HIS A 324 -6.77 4.71 0.28
N LEU A 325 -7.78 3.84 0.33
CA LEU A 325 -8.12 2.94 -0.78
C LEU A 325 -8.52 3.71 -2.03
N ALA A 326 -9.29 4.80 -1.90
CA ALA A 326 -9.68 5.66 -3.00
C ALA A 326 -8.47 6.37 -3.61
N PHE A 327 -7.55 6.89 -2.78
CA PHE A 327 -6.29 7.47 -3.25
C PHE A 327 -5.43 6.44 -4.00
N MET A 328 -5.29 5.23 -3.46
CA MET A 328 -4.55 4.15 -4.10
C MET A 328 -5.20 3.75 -5.43
N ALA A 329 -6.53 3.58 -5.47
CA ALA A 329 -7.27 3.27 -6.69
C ALA A 329 -7.10 4.38 -7.76
N ALA A 330 -7.26 5.65 -7.38
CA ALA A 330 -7.04 6.77 -8.29
C ALA A 330 -5.59 6.80 -8.83
N THR A 331 -4.61 6.53 -7.97
CA THR A 331 -3.20 6.46 -8.39
C THR A 331 -2.99 5.31 -9.38
N VAL A 332 -3.59 4.14 -9.16
CA VAL A 332 -3.57 3.01 -10.09
C VAL A 332 -4.18 3.39 -11.44
N PHE A 333 -5.33 4.06 -11.43
CA PHE A 333 -6.01 4.44 -12.67
C PHE A 333 -5.33 5.57 -13.44
N PHE A 334 -4.69 6.54 -12.80
CA PHE A 334 -4.20 7.73 -13.50
C PHE A 334 -2.68 7.79 -13.68
N VAL A 335 -1.92 7.08 -12.84
CA VAL A 335 -0.48 7.32 -12.68
C VAL A 335 0.33 6.03 -12.73
N MET A 336 -0.20 4.91 -12.24
CA MET A 336 0.61 3.72 -12.01
C MET A 336 0.96 2.99 -13.31
N HIS A 337 2.20 2.55 -13.37
CA HIS A 337 2.75 1.70 -14.40
C HIS A 337 2.95 0.32 -13.77
N VAL A 338 2.26 -0.71 -14.27
CA VAL A 338 2.59 -2.09 -13.92
C VAL A 338 3.56 -2.57 -15.00
N GLN A 339 4.83 -2.79 -14.65
CA GLN A 339 5.77 -3.43 -15.56
C GLN A 339 5.60 -4.94 -15.50
#